data_AF-A0A6N8AR18-F1
#
_entry.id   AF-A0A6N8AR18-F1
#
_cell.length_a   1.000
_cell.length_b   1.000
_cell.length_c   1.000
_cell.angle_alpha   90.00
_cell.angle_beta   90.00
_cell.angle_gamma   90.00
#
_symmetry.space_group_name_H-M   'P 1'
#
loop_
_entity.id
_entity.type
_entity.pdbx_description
1 polymer ?
#
loop_
_entity_poly.entity_id
_entity_poly.type
_entity_poly.pdbx_seq_one_letter_code
_entity_poly.pdbx_strand_id
1 'polypeptide(L)'
;MPTPTELAERVMKRLGILDADESPEAKEAQDIIATMRSAHASMLDLGLIDWPLDDVPVRCQDAWVNYMAGKVSADFGASSQEVFARGAAAERELIALSSQPIDPRDIPVTDY
;
A
#
# COMPACT_ATOMS: atom_id res chain seq x y z
N MET A 1 11.28 7.30 4.21
CA MET A 1 10.06 6.63 3.71
C MET A 1 10.43 5.34 3.01
N PRO A 2 9.57 4.31 3.05
CA PRO A 2 9.75 3.13 2.21
C PRO A 2 9.57 3.50 0.74
N THR A 3 10.40 2.94 -0.13
CA THR A 3 10.26 3.00 -1.58
C THR A 3 9.05 2.18 -2.04
N PRO A 4 8.52 2.43 -3.26
CA PRO A 4 7.47 1.61 -3.84
C PRO A 4 7.82 0.12 -3.91
N THR A 5 9.10 -0.22 -4.09
CA THR A 5 9.59 -1.61 -4.09
C THR A 5 9.47 -2.25 -2.70
N GLU A 6 9.85 -1.54 -1.64
CA GLU A 6 9.69 -2.03 -0.25
C GLU A 6 8.20 -2.19 0.12
N LEU A 7 7.34 -1.32 -0.39
CA LEU A 7 5.90 -1.46 -0.21
C LEU A 7 5.35 -2.66 -0.99
N ALA A 8 5.80 -2.90 -2.22
CA ALA A 8 5.42 -4.08 -3.01
C ALA A 8 5.86 -5.39 -2.35
N GLU A 9 7.08 -5.43 -1.81
CA GLU A 9 7.57 -6.56 -1.01
C GLU A 9 6.67 -6.83 0.20
N ARG A 10 6.29 -5.79 0.95
CA ARG A 10 5.36 -5.92 2.08
C ARG A 10 4.00 -6.46 1.64
N VAL A 11 3.50 -6.06 0.47
CA VAL A 11 2.25 -6.59 -0.12
C VAL A 11 2.38 -8.09 -0.41
N MET A 12 3.47 -8.52 -1.02
CA MET A 12 3.70 -9.94 -1.35
C MET A 12 3.86 -10.81 -0.10
N LYS A 13 4.60 -10.33 0.90
CA LYS A 13 4.70 -10.99 2.21
C LYS A 13 3.34 -11.06 2.90
N ARG A 14 2.52 -10.01 2.79
CA ARG A 14 1.16 -10.00 3.35
C ARG A 14 0.25 -11.02 2.69
N LEU A 15 0.42 -11.27 1.40
CA LEU A 15 -0.31 -12.28 0.64
C LEU A 15 0.18 -13.71 0.89
N GLY A 16 1.30 -13.89 1.59
CA GLY A 16 1.93 -15.19 1.80
C GLY A 16 2.56 -15.76 0.53
N ILE A 17 2.86 -14.90 -0.45
CA ILE A 17 3.57 -15.28 -1.69
C ILE A 17 5.07 -15.40 -1.41
N LEU A 18 5.58 -14.49 -0.57
CA LEU A 18 6.97 -14.48 -0.12
C LEU A 18 7.04 -14.81 1.35
N ASP A 19 8.06 -15.60 1.72
CA ASP A 19 8.45 -15.75 3.11
C ASP A 19 9.01 -14.43 3.69
N ALA A 20 9.09 -14.34 5.02
CA ALA A 20 9.52 -13.12 5.72
C ALA A 20 10.92 -12.64 5.31
N ASP A 21 11.81 -13.56 4.95
CA ASP A 21 13.20 -13.29 4.54
C ASP A 21 13.38 -13.29 3.01
N GLU A 22 12.31 -13.54 2.26
CA GLU A 22 12.36 -13.63 0.81
C GLU A 22 12.14 -12.26 0.16
N SER A 23 12.80 -12.04 -0.97
CA SER A 23 12.67 -10.83 -1.78
C SER A 23 11.97 -11.17 -3.09
N PRO A 24 11.09 -10.31 -3.59
CA PRO A 24 10.36 -10.55 -4.83
C PRO A 24 11.28 -10.64 -6.03
N GLU A 25 10.88 -11.42 -7.04
CA GLU A 25 11.50 -11.28 -8.35
C GLU A 25 11.24 -9.87 -8.90
N ALA A 26 12.21 -9.33 -9.64
CA ALA A 26 12.14 -7.96 -10.16
C ALA A 26 10.87 -7.73 -11.00
N LYS A 27 10.38 -8.75 -11.71
CA LYS A 27 9.17 -8.66 -12.53
C LYS A 27 7.90 -8.58 -11.67
N GLU A 28 7.77 -9.43 -10.65
CA GLU A 28 6.60 -9.45 -9.77
C GLU A 28 6.47 -8.14 -8.98
N ALA A 29 7.61 -7.62 -8.50
CA ALA A 29 7.65 -6.31 -7.86
C ALA A 29 7.16 -5.20 -8.81
N GLN A 30 7.57 -5.23 -10.08
CA GLN A 30 7.12 -4.23 -11.07
C GLN A 30 5.62 -4.32 -11.36
N ASP A 31 5.07 -5.53 -11.45
CA ASP A 31 3.63 -5.73 -11.70
C ASP A 31 2.78 -5.18 -10.54
N ILE A 32 3.23 -5.39 -9.29
CA ILE A 32 2.58 -4.82 -8.11
C ILE A 32 2.75 -3.31 -8.06
N ILE A 33 3.95 -2.78 -8.33
CA ILE A 33 4.19 -1.32 -8.37
C ILE A 33 3.31 -0.66 -9.43
N ALA A 34 3.14 -1.26 -10.61
CA ALA A 34 2.24 -0.75 -11.65
C ALA A 34 0.80 -0.67 -11.15
N THR A 35 0.34 -1.71 -10.44
CA THR A 35 -1.00 -1.74 -9.85
C THR A 35 -1.15 -0.72 -8.72
N MET A 36 -0.13 -0.54 -7.88
CA MET A 36 -0.07 0.50 -6.85
C MET A 36 -0.17 1.90 -7.45
N ARG A 37 0.58 2.18 -8.53
CA ARG A 37 0.52 3.47 -9.24
C ARG A 37 -0.86 3.74 -9.81
N SER A 38 -1.49 2.74 -10.44
CA SER A 38 -2.85 2.87 -10.96
C SER A 38 -3.87 3.12 -9.86
N ALA A 39 -3.79 2.37 -8.76
CA ALA A 39 -4.67 2.52 -7.60
C ALA A 39 -4.52 3.90 -6.95
N HIS A 40 -3.27 4.33 -6.76
CA HIS A 40 -2.92 5.62 -6.17
C HIS A 40 -3.46 6.78 -7.01
N ALA A 41 -3.24 6.75 -8.33
CA ALA A 41 -3.76 7.75 -9.24
C ALA A 41 -5.29 7.86 -9.18
N SER A 42 -5.99 6.72 -9.13
CA SER A 42 -7.45 6.72 -8.99
C SER A 42 -7.91 7.35 -7.66
N MET A 43 -7.21 7.08 -6.56
CA MET A 43 -7.56 7.66 -5.25
C MET A 43 -7.25 9.16 -5.18
N LEU A 44 -6.17 9.62 -5.83
CA LEU A 44 -5.89 11.05 -6.01
C LEU A 44 -6.97 11.75 -6.82
N ASP A 45 -7.36 11.19 -7.97
CA ASP A 45 -8.39 11.76 -8.86
C ASP A 45 -9.76 11.86 -8.15
N LEU A 46 -10.05 10.93 -7.24
CA LEU A 46 -11.26 10.94 -6.42
C LEU A 46 -11.15 11.84 -5.17
N GLY A 47 -9.98 12.42 -4.89
CA GLY A 47 -9.73 13.25 -3.71
C GLY A 47 -9.76 12.48 -2.39
N LEU A 48 -9.51 11.17 -2.42
CA LEU A 48 -9.50 10.30 -1.24
C LEU A 48 -8.17 10.34 -0.47
N ILE A 49 -7.10 10.72 -1.16
CA ILE A 49 -5.74 10.89 -0.64
C ILE A 49 -5.12 12.14 -1.26
N ASP A 50 -4.09 12.69 -0.63
CA ASP A 50 -3.38 13.92 -1.05
C ASP A 50 -1.85 13.78 -1.08
N TRP A 51 -1.34 12.61 -0.69
CA TRP A 51 0.08 12.32 -0.60
C TRP A 51 0.60 11.56 -1.83
N PRO A 52 1.86 11.75 -2.26
CA PRO A 52 2.44 11.04 -3.39
C PRO A 52 2.83 9.60 -3.01
N LEU A 53 2.84 8.69 -3.97
CA LEU A 53 3.14 7.26 -3.71
C LEU A 53 4.56 7.02 -3.18
N ASP A 54 5.50 7.91 -3.51
CA ASP A 54 6.88 7.85 -3.01
C ASP A 54 7.02 8.40 -1.58
N ASP A 55 5.96 9.01 -1.03
CA ASP A 55 5.90 9.58 0.32
C ASP A 55 4.60 9.18 1.03
N VAL A 56 4.36 7.88 1.17
CA VAL A 56 3.18 7.38 1.90
C VAL A 56 3.35 7.68 3.40
N PRO A 57 2.45 8.47 4.01
CA PRO A 57 2.51 8.80 5.44
C PRO A 57 2.57 7.54 6.28
N VAL A 58 3.40 7.52 7.32
CA VAL A 58 3.64 6.33 8.16
C VAL A 58 2.34 5.71 8.67
N ARG A 59 1.40 6.55 9.13
CA ARG A 59 0.07 6.12 9.58
C ARG A 59 -0.73 5.38 8.50
N CYS A 60 -0.55 5.73 7.23
CA CYS A 60 -1.28 5.15 6.10
C CYS A 60 -0.61 3.90 5.52
N GLN A 61 0.65 3.62 5.83
CA GLN A 61 1.42 2.56 5.18
C GLN A 61 0.78 1.17 5.35
N ASP A 62 0.36 0.81 6.56
CA ASP A 62 -0.24 -0.52 6.81
C ASP A 62 -1.60 -0.66 6.12
N ALA A 63 -2.44 0.38 6.17
CA ALA A 63 -3.71 0.42 5.47
C ALA A 63 -3.51 0.35 3.95
N TRP A 64 -2.51 1.07 3.42
CA TRP A 64 -2.12 1.02 2.01
C TRP A 64 -1.69 -0.39 1.58
N VAL A 65 -0.79 -1.04 2.33
CA VAL A 65 -0.33 -2.40 2.05
C VAL A 65 -1.50 -3.40 2.08
N ASN A 66 -2.39 -3.30 3.07
CA ASN A 66 -3.54 -4.21 3.18
C ASN A 66 -4.57 -4.00 2.05
N TYR A 67 -4.81 -2.74 1.67
CA TYR A 67 -5.65 -2.41 0.53
C TYR A 67 -5.07 -3.00 -0.76
N MET A 68 -3.78 -2.79 -1.00
CA MET A 68 -3.09 -3.30 -2.19
C MET A 68 -3.03 -4.83 -2.22
N ALA A 69 -2.80 -5.48 -1.08
CA ALA A 69 -2.89 -6.94 -0.96
C ALA A 69 -4.27 -7.44 -1.39
N GLY A 70 -5.35 -6.84 -0.88
CA GLY A 70 -6.71 -7.17 -1.32
C GLY A 70 -6.89 -7.02 -2.84
N LYS A 71 -6.36 -5.93 -3.42
CA LYS A 71 -6.51 -5.59 -4.84
C LYS A 71 -5.78 -6.56 -5.78
N VAL A 72 -4.55 -6.95 -5.45
CA VAL A 72 -3.73 -7.84 -6.31
C VAL A 72 -3.90 -9.32 -5.97
N SER A 73 -4.62 -9.65 -4.87
CA SER A 73 -4.79 -11.04 -4.41
C SER A 73 -5.31 -12.00 -5.48
N ALA A 74 -6.20 -11.54 -6.35
CA ALA A 74 -6.75 -12.35 -7.45
C ALA A 74 -5.69 -12.69 -8.51
N ASP A 75 -4.84 -11.72 -8.86
CA ASP A 75 -3.81 -11.88 -9.88
C ASP A 75 -2.71 -12.87 -9.45
N PHE A 76 -2.49 -12.97 -8.14
CA PHE A 76 -1.49 -13.86 -7.54
C PHE A 76 -2.08 -15.15 -6.94
N GLY A 77 -3.36 -15.44 -7.16
CA GLY A 77 -4.00 -16.68 -6.67
C GLY A 77 -4.17 -16.77 -5.15
N ALA A 78 -3.96 -15.66 -4.42
CA ALA A 78 -4.10 -15.55 -2.96
C ALA A 78 -5.50 -15.05 -2.55
N SER A 79 -6.50 -15.29 -3.40
CA SER A 79 -7.86 -14.78 -3.28
C SER A 79 -8.69 -15.54 -2.23
N SER A 80 -8.44 -15.28 -0.95
CA SER A 80 -9.27 -15.77 0.15
C SER A 80 -10.31 -14.73 0.57
N GLN A 81 -11.45 -15.18 1.11
CA GLN A 81 -12.48 -14.29 1.65
C GLN A 81 -11.91 -13.35 2.73
N GLU A 82 -10.95 -13.84 3.52
CA GLU A 82 -10.26 -13.06 4.54
C GLU A 82 -9.40 -11.93 3.95
N VAL A 83 -8.66 -12.21 2.87
CA VAL A 83 -7.85 -11.21 2.16
C VAL A 83 -8.74 -10.13 1.54
N PHE A 84 -9.87 -10.50 0.94
CA PHE A 84 -10.83 -9.52 0.42
C PHE A 84 -11.45 -8.67 1.53
N ALA A 85 -11.92 -9.29 2.61
CA ALA A 85 -12.51 -8.57 3.74
C ALA A 85 -11.53 -7.60 4.38
N ARG A 86 -10.26 -8.03 4.52
CA ARG A 86 -9.17 -7.19 5.01
C ARG A 86 -8.86 -6.03 4.09
N GLY A 87 -8.81 -6.25 2.77
CA GLY A 87 -8.60 -5.20 1.77
C GLY A 87 -9.70 -4.14 1.81
N ALA A 88 -10.96 -4.55 1.89
CA ALA A 88 -12.10 -3.63 1.98
C ALA A 88 -12.13 -2.84 3.30
N ALA A 89 -11.75 -3.46 4.42
CA ALA A 89 -11.60 -2.75 5.69
C ALA A 89 -10.46 -1.73 5.63
N ALA A 90 -9.33 -2.12 5.02
CA ALA A 90 -8.16 -1.27 4.88
C ALA A 90 -8.40 -0.06 3.96
N GLU A 91 -9.23 -0.19 2.91
CA GLU A 91 -9.65 0.95 2.10
C GLU A 91 -10.35 2.03 2.93
N ARG A 92 -11.30 1.62 3.78
CA ARG A 92 -12.04 2.54 4.66
C ARG A 92 -11.12 3.20 5.68
N GLU A 93 -10.22 2.42 6.25
CA GLU A 93 -9.20 2.92 7.19
C GLU A 93 -8.24 3.91 6.52
N LEU A 94 -7.77 3.60 5.31
CA LEU A 94 -6.88 4.46 4.53
C LEU A 94 -7.51 5.82 4.25
N ILE A 95 -8.78 5.85 3.83
CA ILE A 95 -9.52 7.09 3.58
C ILE A 95 -9.67 7.88 4.88
N ALA A 96 -10.03 7.21 5.99
CA ALA A 96 -10.18 7.85 7.29
C ALA A 96 -8.86 8.48 7.79
N LEU A 97 -7.74 7.79 7.61
CA LEU A 97 -6.41 8.26 8.01
C LEU A 97 -5.86 9.37 7.11
N SER A 98 -6.20 9.34 5.82
CA SER A 98 -5.83 10.38 4.85
C SER A 98 -6.67 11.64 5.03
N SER A 99 -7.89 11.52 5.56
CA SER A 99 -8.76 12.65 5.87
C SER A 99 -8.42 13.37 7.18
N GLN A 100 -7.54 12.81 8.02
CA GLN A 100 -7.12 13.44 9.26
C GLN A 100 -6.08 14.53 8.98
N PRO A 101 -6.15 15.69 9.67
CA PRO A 101 -5.14 16.72 9.53
C PRO A 101 -3.76 16.14 9.86
N ILE A 102 -2.79 16.39 8.98
CA ILE A 102 -1.42 15.91 9.14
C ILE A 102 -0.87 16.46 10.47
N ASP A 103 -0.57 15.57 11.43
CA ASP A 103 0.16 15.95 12.63
C ASP A 103 1.59 16.33 12.20
N PRO A 104 2.11 17.51 12.54
CA PRO A 104 3.45 17.93 12.16
C PRO A 104 4.58 17.00 12.68
N ARG A 105 4.26 16.08 13.61
CA ARG A 105 5.18 15.03 14.08
C ARG A 105 5.31 13.83 13.14
N ASP A 106 4.38 13.67 12.19
CA ASP A 106 4.43 12.62 11.15
C ASP A 106 5.28 13.03 9.94
N ILE A 107 5.69 14.31 9.88
CA ILE A 107 6.56 14.83 8.84
C ILE A 107 8.01 14.50 9.25
N PRO A 108 8.77 13.70 8.50
CA PRO A 108 10.18 13.48 8.82
C PRO A 108 10.88 14.84 8.79
N VAL A 109 11.55 15.18 9.89
CA VAL A 109 12.39 16.38 9.97
C VAL A 109 13.52 16.19 8.98
N THR A 110 13.41 16.83 7.81
CA THR A 110 14.53 16.97 6.89
C THR A 110 15.45 18.02 7.50
N ASP A 111 16.42 17.58 8.31
CA ASP A 111 17.56 18.41 8.66
C ASP A 111 18.33 18.73 7.36
N TYR A 112 18.38 20.02 7.04
CA TYR A 112 19.07 20.61 5.88
C TYR A 112 20.53 20.92 6.20
#